data_AF-A0A2T4V2I5-F1
#
_entry.id   AF-A0A2T4V2I5-F1
#
_cell.length_a   1.000
_cell.length_b   1.000
_cell.length_c   1.000
_cell.angle_alpha   90.00
_cell.angle_beta   90.00
_cell.angle_gamma   90.00
#
_symmetry.space_group_name_H-M   'P 1'
#
loop_
_entity.id
_entity.type
_entity.pdbx_description
1 polymer ?
#
loop_
_entity_poly.entity_id
_entity_poly.type
_entity_poly.pdbx_seq_one_letter_code
_entity_poly.pdbx_strand_id
1 'polypeptide(L)'
;MLKHIRVRQSRFQAHPLFDELRPDRPLGEMLAFAPRLSFWVMCFQDVLRLNAQRVKDPELARLMRRHRAEERGHDHWFFEDLALLTGRSLTLDEPWDLAHECTRDASYALLAEVLRPMDDRLRVVLVLALESTSHTFFSRVSSVTQALGAGKRLKYFSGHHMEAEEQHEVFEAQMEAMLNGIELSPALRAEALGLVDRVYAAFHSMFDGLCAGPGAHLAAVSGRAMLSTHA
;
A
#
# COMPACT_ATOMS: atom_id res chain seq x y z
N MET A 1 19.55 -2.89 5.09
CA MET A 1 18.12 -3.10 4.81
C MET A 1 17.36 -1.78 4.81
N LEU A 2 17.41 -0.94 5.85
CA LEU A 2 16.79 0.40 5.84
C LEU A 2 17.23 1.26 4.64
N LYS A 3 18.54 1.26 4.34
CA LYS A 3 19.08 1.88 3.10
C LYS A 3 18.40 1.33 1.82
N HIS A 4 18.07 0.04 1.80
CA HIS A 4 17.44 -0.60 0.65
C HIS A 4 15.96 -0.20 0.53
N ILE A 5 15.23 -0.15 1.66
CA ILE A 5 13.88 0.41 1.71
C ILE A 5 13.88 1.84 1.15
N ARG A 6 14.78 2.70 1.62
CA ARG A 6 14.91 4.09 1.11
C ARG A 6 15.19 4.15 -0.39
N VAL A 7 16.08 3.29 -0.91
CA VAL A 7 16.34 3.20 -2.37
C VAL A 7 15.08 2.78 -3.14
N ARG A 8 14.32 1.81 -2.62
CA ARG A 8 13.07 1.37 -3.25
C ARG A 8 11.99 2.44 -3.16
N GLN A 9 11.87 3.14 -2.03
CA GLN A 9 10.98 4.27 -1.82
C GLN A 9 11.25 5.38 -2.84
N SER A 10 12.52 5.80 -3.00
CA SER A 10 12.89 6.83 -3.97
C SER A 10 12.56 6.43 -5.41
N ARG A 11 12.64 5.13 -5.76
CA ARG A 11 12.21 4.65 -7.08
C ARG A 11 10.70 4.64 -7.22
N PHE A 12 9.99 4.23 -6.17
CA PHE A 12 8.54 4.21 -6.14
C PHE A 12 7.95 5.62 -6.24
N GLN A 13 8.59 6.63 -5.67
CA GLN A 13 8.22 8.05 -5.82
C GLN A 13 8.16 8.54 -7.28
N ALA A 14 8.79 7.84 -8.22
CA ALA A 14 8.76 8.14 -9.65
C ALA A 14 7.74 7.27 -10.42
N HIS A 15 6.79 6.63 -9.73
CA HIS A 15 5.73 5.86 -10.37
C HIS A 15 4.84 6.74 -11.26
N PRO A 16 4.46 6.31 -12.48
CA PRO A 16 3.59 7.09 -13.39
C PRO A 16 2.26 7.54 -12.77
N LEU A 17 1.68 6.75 -11.85
CA LEU A 17 0.49 7.15 -11.08
C LEU A 17 0.65 8.54 -10.43
N PHE A 18 1.84 8.84 -9.91
CA PHE A 18 2.10 10.12 -9.26
C PHE A 18 2.20 11.28 -10.27
N ASP A 19 2.57 11.01 -11.52
CA ASP A 19 2.54 12.01 -12.60
C ASP A 19 1.11 12.35 -13.03
N GLU A 20 0.15 11.46 -12.79
CA GLU A 20 -1.27 11.72 -13.00
C GLU A 20 -1.88 12.58 -11.88
N LEU A 21 -1.28 12.62 -10.68
CA LEU A 21 -1.75 13.44 -9.56
C LEU A 21 -1.33 14.90 -9.72
N ARG A 22 -1.90 15.58 -10.70
CA ARG A 22 -1.67 17.01 -10.95
C ARG A 22 -2.89 17.83 -10.55
N PRO A 23 -2.70 19.01 -9.91
CA PRO A 23 -3.80 19.86 -9.46
C PRO A 23 -4.44 20.67 -10.61
N ASP A 24 -4.35 20.18 -11.85
CA ASP A 24 -4.90 20.82 -13.06
C ASP A 24 -6.23 20.18 -13.53
N ARG A 25 -6.73 19.18 -12.80
CA ARG A 25 -7.98 18.47 -13.07
C ARG A 25 -8.94 18.50 -11.87
N PRO A 26 -10.26 18.33 -12.09
CA PRO A 26 -11.22 18.18 -11.00
C PRO A 26 -10.86 17.01 -10.07
N LEU A 27 -11.14 17.18 -8.77
CA LEU A 27 -10.80 16.20 -7.72
C LEU A 27 -11.27 14.77 -8.02
N GLY A 28 -12.48 14.61 -8.55
CA GLY A 28 -13.04 13.29 -8.87
C GLY A 28 -12.31 12.59 -10.03
N GLU A 29 -11.81 13.34 -11.01
CA GLU A 29 -11.00 12.77 -12.10
C GLU A 29 -9.62 12.38 -11.60
N MET A 30 -9.02 13.22 -10.77
CA MET A 30 -7.71 12.96 -10.18
C MET A 30 -7.71 11.73 -9.25
N LEU A 31 -8.79 11.54 -8.48
CA LEU A 31 -8.98 10.40 -7.60
C LEU A 31 -9.86 9.31 -8.22
N ALA A 32 -9.96 9.23 -9.55
CA ALA A 32 -10.77 8.21 -10.22
C ALA A 32 -10.29 6.77 -9.97
N PHE A 33 -9.06 6.59 -9.49
CA PHE A 33 -8.54 5.30 -9.05
C PHE A 33 -9.07 4.88 -7.66
N ALA A 34 -9.63 5.80 -6.86
CA ALA A 34 -9.94 5.55 -5.46
C ALA A 34 -10.90 4.37 -5.24
N PRO A 35 -12.01 4.19 -5.99
CA PRO A 35 -12.86 3.00 -5.87
C PRO A 35 -12.07 1.69 -6.04
N ARG A 36 -11.14 1.68 -7.01
CA ARG A 36 -10.30 0.53 -7.34
C ARG A 36 -9.27 0.18 -6.26
N LEU A 37 -8.97 1.10 -5.35
CA LEU A 37 -8.09 0.87 -4.20
C LEU A 37 -8.80 0.15 -3.04
N SER A 38 -10.13 0.06 -3.06
CA SER A 38 -10.95 -0.38 -1.92
C SER A 38 -10.55 -1.72 -1.31
N PHE A 39 -10.24 -2.71 -2.14
CA PHE A 39 -9.85 -4.00 -1.62
C PHE A 39 -8.53 -3.96 -0.85
N TRP A 40 -7.55 -3.17 -1.31
CA TRP A 40 -6.29 -3.01 -0.59
C TRP A 40 -6.51 -2.37 0.77
N VAL A 41 -7.32 -1.30 0.84
CA VAL A 41 -7.61 -0.62 2.11
C VAL A 41 -8.22 -1.58 3.13
N MET A 42 -9.16 -2.43 2.70
CA MET A 42 -9.73 -3.46 3.58
C MET A 42 -8.71 -4.54 3.93
N CYS A 43 -7.93 -5.02 2.96
CA CYS A 43 -6.96 -6.09 3.15
C CYS A 43 -5.78 -5.69 4.04
N PHE A 44 -5.38 -4.42 4.02
CA PHE A 44 -4.27 -3.91 4.83
C PHE A 44 -4.48 -4.16 6.34
N GLN A 45 -5.72 -3.99 6.82
CA GLN A 45 -6.09 -4.28 8.21
C GLN A 45 -5.86 -5.76 8.56
N ASP A 46 -6.11 -6.67 7.62
CA ASP A 46 -5.86 -8.10 7.78
C ASP A 46 -4.37 -8.44 7.68
N VAL A 47 -3.61 -7.79 6.80
CA VAL A 47 -2.16 -7.90 6.72
C VAL A 47 -1.52 -7.58 8.08
N LEU A 48 -1.87 -6.45 8.69
CA LEU A 48 -1.36 -6.06 10.00
C LEU A 48 -1.81 -7.02 11.11
N ARG A 49 -3.10 -7.40 11.12
CA ARG A 49 -3.66 -8.34 12.10
C ARG A 49 -2.96 -9.70 12.07
N LEU A 50 -2.84 -10.30 10.88
CA LEU A 50 -2.27 -11.63 10.71
C LEU A 50 -0.77 -11.65 10.92
N ASN A 51 -0.08 -10.55 10.59
CA ASN A 51 1.34 -10.40 10.88
C ASN A 51 1.59 -10.36 12.40
N ALA A 52 0.85 -9.50 13.12
CA ALA A 52 0.97 -9.38 14.57
C ALA A 52 0.67 -10.69 15.32
N GLN A 53 -0.27 -11.50 14.83
CA GLN A 53 -0.60 -12.81 15.41
C GLN A 53 0.51 -13.87 15.27
N ARG A 54 1.43 -13.69 14.33
CA ARG A 54 2.48 -14.67 14.02
C ARG A 54 3.84 -14.32 14.61
N VAL A 55 3.98 -13.14 15.21
CA VAL A 55 5.19 -12.75 15.94
C VAL A 55 5.29 -13.55 17.23
N LYS A 56 6.44 -14.17 17.47
CA LYS A 56 6.71 -15.02 18.65
C LYS A 56 7.38 -14.24 19.77
N ASP A 57 8.28 -13.33 19.45
CA ASP A 57 8.93 -12.46 20.40
C ASP A 57 7.89 -11.55 21.10
N PRO A 58 7.77 -11.57 22.43
CA PRO A 58 6.73 -10.84 23.15
C PRO A 58 6.77 -9.32 22.97
N GLU A 59 7.98 -8.74 22.90
CA GLU A 59 8.16 -7.29 22.78
C GLU A 59 7.80 -6.83 21.37
N LEU A 60 8.26 -7.55 20.35
CA LEU A 60 7.85 -7.32 18.97
C LEU A 60 6.34 -7.49 18.80
N ALA A 61 5.75 -8.52 19.40
CA ALA A 61 4.32 -8.76 19.30
C ALA A 61 3.52 -7.63 19.97
N ARG A 62 4.02 -7.06 21.07
CA ARG A 62 3.42 -5.89 21.73
C ARG A 62 3.45 -4.67 20.81
N LEU A 63 4.60 -4.40 20.19
CA LEU A 63 4.77 -3.31 19.23
C LEU A 63 3.81 -3.45 18.04
N MET A 64 3.78 -4.62 17.39
CA MET A 64 2.88 -4.85 16.24
C MET A 64 1.40 -4.72 16.58
N ARG A 65 0.98 -5.18 17.77
CA ARG A 65 -0.40 -5.01 18.22
C ARG A 65 -0.77 -3.55 18.46
N ARG A 66 0.18 -2.75 18.96
CA ARG A 66 -0.01 -1.31 19.14
C ARG A 66 -0.20 -0.62 17.80
N HIS A 67 0.72 -0.81 16.85
CA HIS A 67 0.61 -0.21 15.52
C HIS A 67 -0.69 -0.61 14.80
N ARG A 68 -1.10 -1.88 14.87
CA ARG A 68 -2.42 -2.30 14.38
C ARG A 68 -3.59 -1.53 15.03
N ALA A 69 -3.48 -1.18 16.31
CA ALA A 69 -4.52 -0.44 17.01
C ALA A 69 -4.58 1.02 16.56
N GLU A 70 -3.42 1.61 16.23
CA GLU A 70 -3.28 2.98 15.70
C GLU A 70 -3.89 3.07 14.28
N GLU A 71 -3.73 2.04 13.46
CA GLU A 71 -4.29 1.93 12.09
C GLU A 71 -5.81 1.71 11.99
N ARG A 72 -6.48 1.48 13.12
CA ARG A 72 -7.90 1.11 13.11
C ARG A 72 -8.77 2.32 12.73
N GLY A 73 -9.66 2.11 11.76
CA GLY A 73 -10.66 3.12 11.35
C GLY A 73 -10.24 3.95 10.15
N HIS A 74 -9.02 3.74 9.62
CA HIS A 74 -8.58 4.35 8.36
C HIS A 74 -9.46 3.90 7.18
N ASP A 75 -9.99 2.68 7.22
CA ASP A 75 -10.96 2.16 6.26
C ASP A 75 -12.27 2.96 6.28
N HIS A 76 -12.75 3.38 7.46
CA HIS A 76 -13.94 4.23 7.54
C HIS A 76 -13.71 5.59 6.87
N TRP A 77 -12.55 6.22 7.11
CA TRP A 77 -12.19 7.48 6.44
C TRP A 77 -12.17 7.31 4.92
N PHE A 78 -11.65 6.18 4.44
CA PHE A 78 -11.61 5.88 3.02
C PHE A 78 -13.02 5.76 2.42
N PHE A 79 -13.93 5.03 3.06
CA PHE A 79 -15.30 4.88 2.55
C PHE A 79 -16.11 6.18 2.63
N GLU A 80 -15.86 7.03 3.63
CA GLU A 80 -16.41 8.39 3.67
C GLU A 80 -15.93 9.24 2.49
N ASP A 81 -14.62 9.23 2.22
CA ASP A 81 -14.04 9.92 1.07
C ASP A 81 -14.59 9.38 -0.26
N LEU A 82 -14.74 8.07 -0.40
CA LEU A 82 -15.34 7.46 -1.60
C LEU A 82 -16.78 7.91 -1.82
N ALA A 83 -17.59 7.98 -0.77
CA ALA A 83 -18.96 8.46 -0.88
C ALA A 83 -19.02 9.92 -1.33
N LEU A 84 -18.10 10.75 -0.85
CA LEU A 84 -17.97 12.15 -1.29
C LEU A 84 -17.50 12.28 -2.75
N LEU A 85 -16.56 11.43 -3.19
CA LEU A 85 -15.99 11.49 -4.53
C LEU A 85 -16.94 10.96 -5.60
N THR A 86 -17.69 9.90 -5.28
CA THR A 86 -18.52 9.19 -6.26
C THR A 86 -20.02 9.52 -6.14
N GLY A 87 -20.43 10.17 -5.04
CA GLY A 87 -21.83 10.42 -4.72
C GLY A 87 -22.60 9.18 -4.27
N ARG A 88 -21.93 8.03 -4.05
CA ARG A 88 -22.54 6.78 -3.59
C ARG A 88 -21.57 5.94 -2.76
N SER A 89 -22.11 5.00 -2.00
CA SER A 89 -21.29 3.94 -1.41
C SER A 89 -20.90 2.89 -2.45
N LEU A 90 -19.77 2.21 -2.22
CA LEU A 90 -19.43 0.98 -2.94
C LEU A 90 -20.46 -0.10 -2.65
N THR A 91 -20.77 -0.91 -3.66
CA THR A 91 -21.54 -2.14 -3.45
C THR A 91 -20.61 -3.26 -2.97
N LEU A 92 -21.18 -4.31 -2.39
CA LEU A 92 -20.40 -5.42 -1.82
C LEU A 92 -19.63 -6.22 -2.88
N ASP A 93 -20.15 -6.26 -4.10
CA ASP A 93 -19.62 -6.99 -5.24
C ASP A 93 -18.61 -6.18 -6.06
N GLU A 94 -18.66 -4.85 -6.01
CA GLU A 94 -17.82 -3.96 -6.82
C GLU A 94 -16.31 -4.24 -6.65
N PRO A 95 -15.76 -4.45 -5.44
CA PRO A 95 -14.36 -4.83 -5.28
C PRO A 95 -13.98 -6.12 -6.03
N TRP A 96 -14.93 -7.01 -6.34
CA TRP A 96 -14.74 -8.30 -7.06
C TRP A 96 -14.85 -8.16 -8.59
N ASP A 97 -15.21 -6.99 -9.10
CA ASP A 97 -15.23 -6.74 -10.53
C ASP A 97 -13.84 -6.81 -11.17
N LEU A 98 -13.80 -7.04 -12.49
CA LEU A 98 -12.55 -7.09 -13.25
C LEU A 98 -11.71 -5.81 -13.12
N ALA A 99 -12.37 -4.66 -12.97
CA ALA A 99 -11.69 -3.37 -12.80
C ALA A 99 -10.83 -3.29 -11.52
N HIS A 100 -11.09 -4.15 -10.54
CA HIS A 100 -10.42 -4.20 -9.23
C HIS A 100 -9.38 -5.34 -9.14
N GLU A 101 -9.24 -6.15 -10.19
CA GLU A 101 -8.38 -7.35 -10.19
C GLU A 101 -6.93 -7.05 -9.79
N CYS A 102 -6.33 -5.99 -10.36
CA CYS A 102 -4.95 -5.59 -10.05
C CYS A 102 -4.73 -5.33 -8.54
N THR A 103 -5.67 -4.67 -7.88
CA THR A 103 -5.61 -4.39 -6.45
C THR A 103 -5.78 -5.67 -5.64
N ARG A 104 -6.64 -6.60 -6.09
CA ARG A 104 -6.79 -7.91 -5.44
C ARG A 104 -5.53 -8.74 -5.51
N ASP A 105 -4.97 -8.89 -6.70
CA ASP A 105 -3.78 -9.71 -6.92
C ASP A 105 -2.59 -9.18 -6.13
N ALA A 106 -2.37 -7.86 -6.14
CA ALA A 106 -1.33 -7.24 -5.34
C ALA A 106 -1.56 -7.42 -3.82
N SER A 107 -2.80 -7.27 -3.36
CA SER A 107 -3.16 -7.51 -1.95
C SER A 107 -2.93 -8.96 -1.54
N TYR A 108 -3.27 -9.93 -2.40
CA TYR A 108 -3.00 -11.35 -2.16
C TYR A 108 -1.50 -11.66 -2.15
N ALA A 109 -0.71 -11.02 -3.02
CA ALA A 109 0.74 -11.17 -2.99
C ALA A 109 1.34 -10.69 -1.66
N LEU A 110 0.88 -9.55 -1.13
CA LEU A 110 1.31 -9.03 0.17
C LEU A 110 0.85 -9.93 1.32
N LEU A 111 -0.39 -10.41 1.28
CA LEU A 111 -0.91 -11.35 2.27
C LEU A 111 -0.15 -12.69 2.25
N ALA A 112 0.24 -13.17 1.07
CA ALA A 112 1.03 -14.40 0.94
C ALA A 112 2.36 -14.28 1.70
N GLU A 113 3.03 -13.12 1.64
CA GLU A 113 4.23 -12.88 2.44
C GLU A 113 3.95 -13.01 3.94
N VAL A 114 2.87 -12.40 4.46
CA VAL A 114 2.49 -12.51 5.89
C VAL A 114 2.33 -13.97 6.34
N LEU A 115 1.75 -14.81 5.48
CA LEU A 115 1.42 -16.20 5.78
C LEU A 115 2.63 -17.13 5.76
N ARG A 116 3.75 -16.72 5.12
CA ARG A 116 4.97 -17.53 5.08
C ARG A 116 5.56 -17.71 6.47
N PRO A 117 6.17 -18.89 6.76
CA PRO A 117 7.07 -19.02 7.89
C PRO A 117 8.25 -18.08 7.70
N MET A 118 8.44 -17.15 8.62
CA MET A 118 9.56 -16.22 8.62
C MET A 118 9.98 -15.87 10.03
N ASP A 119 11.22 -15.41 10.15
CA ASP A 119 11.78 -14.83 11.37
C ASP A 119 11.02 -13.55 11.75
N ASP A 120 10.82 -13.30 13.05
CA ASP A 120 10.08 -12.12 13.52
C ASP A 120 10.72 -10.81 13.08
N ARG A 121 12.04 -10.79 12.87
CA ARG A 121 12.74 -9.62 12.32
C ARG A 121 12.26 -9.33 10.90
N LEU A 122 11.99 -10.35 10.09
CA LEU A 122 11.43 -10.16 8.73
C LEU A 122 9.99 -9.60 8.77
N ARG A 123 9.22 -9.89 9.81
CA ARG A 123 7.89 -9.31 10.02
C ARG A 123 7.96 -7.80 10.27
N VAL A 124 9.01 -7.36 10.96
CA VAL A 124 9.33 -5.93 11.16
C VAL A 124 9.72 -5.29 9.84
N VAL A 125 10.56 -5.97 9.02
CA VAL A 125 10.92 -5.49 7.68
C VAL A 125 9.69 -5.32 6.79
N LEU A 126 8.77 -6.27 6.83
CA LEU A 126 7.52 -6.22 6.06
C LEU A 126 6.75 -4.94 6.37
N VAL A 127 6.49 -4.67 7.65
CA VAL A 127 5.76 -3.47 8.08
C VAL A 127 6.48 -2.20 7.66
N LEU A 128 7.79 -2.07 7.91
CA LEU A 128 8.55 -0.89 7.48
C LEU A 128 8.53 -0.67 5.95
N ALA A 129 8.49 -1.75 5.17
CA ALA A 129 8.34 -1.63 3.72
C ALA A 129 6.93 -1.16 3.32
N LEU A 130 5.88 -1.64 4.00
CA LEU A 130 4.49 -1.18 3.80
C LEU A 130 4.35 0.30 4.17
N GLU A 131 4.77 0.71 5.37
CA GLU A 131 4.72 2.11 5.82
C GLU A 131 5.46 3.05 4.87
N SER A 132 6.64 2.64 4.40
CA SER A 132 7.42 3.42 3.44
C SER A 132 6.67 3.68 2.11
N THR A 133 5.85 2.72 1.67
CA THR A 133 4.98 2.89 0.49
C THR A 133 3.76 3.77 0.79
N SER A 134 3.14 3.61 1.96
CA SER A 134 2.03 4.45 2.45
C SER A 134 2.45 5.91 2.52
N HIS A 135 3.56 6.21 3.19
CA HIS A 135 4.12 7.55 3.31
C HIS A 135 4.34 8.20 1.93
N THR A 136 4.85 7.43 0.96
CA THR A 136 5.04 7.92 -0.42
C THR A 136 3.71 8.26 -1.08
N PHE A 137 2.70 7.40 -0.92
CA PHE A 137 1.38 7.61 -1.50
C PHE A 137 0.66 8.80 -0.86
N PHE A 138 0.55 8.84 0.47
CA PHE A 138 -0.20 9.86 1.18
C PHE A 138 0.48 11.23 1.14
N SER A 139 1.81 11.31 1.17
CA SER A 139 2.51 12.60 0.97
C SER A 139 2.19 13.24 -0.38
N ARG A 140 2.06 12.43 -1.45
CA ARG A 140 1.68 12.90 -2.78
C ARG A 140 0.20 13.27 -2.84
N VAL A 141 -0.68 12.37 -2.43
CA VAL A 141 -2.13 12.60 -2.55
C VAL A 141 -2.60 13.77 -1.67
N SER A 142 -2.14 13.84 -0.41
CA SER A 142 -2.50 14.94 0.50
C SER A 142 -2.03 16.30 0.00
N SER A 143 -0.82 16.38 -0.57
CA SER A 143 -0.30 17.62 -1.16
C SER A 143 -1.20 18.13 -2.28
N VAL A 144 -1.67 17.24 -3.15
CA VAL A 144 -2.50 17.62 -4.30
C VAL A 144 -3.94 17.92 -3.88
N THR A 145 -4.53 17.15 -2.97
CA THR A 145 -5.88 17.44 -2.45
C THR A 145 -5.91 18.77 -1.67
N GLN A 146 -4.82 19.10 -0.98
CA GLN A 146 -4.64 20.41 -0.35
C GLN A 146 -4.57 21.54 -1.39
N ALA A 147 -3.78 21.36 -2.47
CA ALA A 147 -3.67 22.34 -3.54
C ALA A 147 -5.01 22.61 -4.26
N LEU A 148 -5.89 21.60 -4.35
CA LEU A 148 -7.25 21.71 -4.89
C LEU A 148 -8.28 22.26 -3.88
N GLY A 149 -7.88 22.66 -2.67
CA GLY A 149 -8.78 23.14 -1.62
C GLY A 149 -9.73 22.08 -1.05
N ALA A 150 -9.43 20.79 -1.28
CA ALA A 150 -10.23 19.66 -0.82
C ALA A 150 -9.77 19.10 0.54
N GLY A 151 -8.63 19.56 1.07
CA GLY A 151 -8.01 19.02 2.28
C GLY A 151 -8.89 19.03 3.55
N LYS A 152 -9.89 19.91 3.63
CA LYS A 152 -10.86 19.93 4.76
C LYS A 152 -12.09 19.06 4.55
N ARG A 153 -12.35 18.62 3.30
CA ARG A 153 -13.53 17.82 2.95
C ARG A 153 -13.25 16.33 3.00
N LEU A 154 -12.01 15.95 2.73
CA LEU A 154 -11.53 14.58 2.73
C LEU A 154 -10.85 14.27 4.06
N LYS A 155 -10.79 12.99 4.42
CA LYS A 155 -10.05 12.47 5.57
C LYS A 155 -8.89 11.62 5.12
N TYR A 156 -9.18 10.50 4.45
CA TYR A 156 -8.20 9.50 4.05
C TYR A 156 -7.18 10.02 3.04
N PHE A 157 -7.63 10.81 2.06
CA PHE A 157 -6.76 11.36 1.00
C PHE A 157 -6.21 12.77 1.32
N SER A 158 -6.26 13.19 2.59
CA SER A 158 -5.95 14.56 3.00
C SER A 158 -4.86 14.62 4.07
N GLY A 159 -4.53 15.84 4.51
CA GLY A 159 -3.66 16.06 5.66
C GLY A 159 -4.16 15.40 6.95
N HIS A 160 -5.46 15.12 7.09
CA HIS A 160 -5.99 14.39 8.24
C HIS A 160 -5.35 13.00 8.42
N HIS A 161 -5.11 12.28 7.31
CA HIS A 161 -4.39 11.01 7.36
C HIS A 161 -2.93 11.22 7.76
N MET A 162 -2.26 12.22 7.17
CA MET A 162 -0.85 12.52 7.50
C MET A 162 -0.65 12.89 8.97
N GLU A 163 -1.59 13.65 9.57
CA GLU A 163 -1.56 13.99 11.01
C GLU A 163 -1.67 12.73 11.89
N ALA A 164 -2.41 11.71 11.45
CA ALA A 164 -2.45 10.41 12.13
C ALA A 164 -1.13 9.63 11.93
N GLU A 165 -0.51 9.70 10.76
CA GLU A 165 0.79 9.08 10.46
C GLU A 165 1.95 9.64 11.30
N GLU A 166 1.88 10.88 11.81
CA GLU A 166 2.90 11.40 12.74
C GLU A 166 3.05 10.50 13.99
N GLN A 167 1.99 9.77 14.38
CA GLN A 167 2.06 8.79 15.46
C GLN A 167 2.80 7.52 15.03
N HIS A 168 2.76 7.17 13.74
CA HIS A 168 3.50 6.03 13.18
C HIS A 168 4.99 6.32 13.05
N GLU A 169 5.41 7.57 12.82
CA GLU A 169 6.85 7.93 12.77
C GLU A 169 7.58 7.53 14.07
N VAL A 170 6.93 7.68 15.22
CA VAL A 170 7.48 7.26 16.52
C VAL A 170 7.63 5.73 16.58
N PHE A 171 6.67 5.00 16.03
CA PHE A 171 6.70 3.54 15.96
C PHE A 171 7.80 3.05 15.00
N GLU A 172 7.91 3.65 13.82
CA GLU A 172 8.96 3.35 12.84
C GLU A 172 10.35 3.55 13.43
N ALA A 173 10.59 4.67 14.13
CA ALA A 173 11.87 4.95 14.77
C ALA A 173 12.24 3.86 15.81
N GLN A 174 11.26 3.36 16.58
CA GLN A 174 11.48 2.26 17.52
C GLN A 174 11.84 0.95 16.81
N MET A 175 11.18 0.64 15.70
CA MET A 175 11.48 -0.54 14.89
C MET A 175 12.84 -0.45 14.19
N GLU A 176 13.19 0.71 13.62
CA GLU A 176 14.49 0.96 13.00
C GLU A 176 15.62 0.78 14.02
N ALA A 177 15.48 1.37 15.22
CA ALA A 177 16.46 1.24 16.29
C ALA A 177 16.65 -0.23 16.70
N MET A 178 15.56 -0.98 16.83
CA MET A 178 15.62 -2.39 17.14
C MET A 178 16.35 -3.19 16.05
N LEU A 179 16.04 -2.96 14.78
CA LEU A 179 16.69 -3.65 13.67
C LEU A 179 18.18 -3.33 13.55
N ASN A 180 18.58 -2.08 13.80
CA ASN A 180 19.98 -1.68 13.80
C ASN A 180 20.76 -2.32 14.96
N GLY A 181 20.09 -2.63 16.06
CA GLY A 181 20.68 -3.33 17.21
C GLY A 181 20.86 -4.85 17.02
N ILE A 182 20.35 -5.43 15.92
CA ILE A 182 20.39 -6.87 15.70
C ILE A 182 21.35 -7.23 14.57
N GLU A 183 22.33 -8.09 14.84
CA GLU A 183 23.13 -8.72 13.80
C GLU A 183 22.27 -9.70 12.98
N LEU A 184 22.16 -9.42 11.68
CA LEU A 184 21.53 -10.32 10.71
C LEU A 184 22.61 -11.21 10.09
N SER A 185 22.35 -12.52 10.06
CA SER A 185 23.17 -13.43 9.25
C SER A 185 23.10 -13.03 7.77
N PRO A 186 24.10 -13.38 6.95
CA PRO A 186 24.07 -13.08 5.52
C PRO A 186 22.80 -13.60 4.82
N ALA A 187 22.34 -14.80 5.20
CA ALA A 187 21.11 -15.39 4.66
C ALA A 187 19.86 -14.59 5.05
N LEU A 188 19.74 -14.21 6.33
CA LEU A 188 18.61 -13.41 6.81
C LEU A 188 18.59 -12.02 6.18
N ARG A 189 19.77 -11.42 5.99
CA ARG A 189 19.90 -10.15 5.28
C ARG A 189 19.45 -10.27 3.82
N ALA A 190 19.84 -11.34 3.13
CA ALA A 190 19.39 -11.58 1.75
C ALA A 190 17.87 -11.74 1.67
N GLU A 191 17.27 -12.51 2.59
CA GLU A 191 15.81 -12.68 2.66
C GLU A 191 15.10 -11.36 2.96
N ALA A 192 15.63 -10.53 3.85
CA ALA A 192 15.08 -9.20 4.14
C ALA A 192 15.08 -8.29 2.90
N LEU A 193 16.17 -8.28 2.12
CA LEU A 193 16.21 -7.50 0.88
C LEU A 193 15.23 -8.03 -0.16
N GLY A 194 15.13 -9.36 -0.31
CA GLY A 194 14.17 -9.99 -1.19
C GLY A 194 12.71 -9.73 -0.80
N LEU A 195 12.41 -9.71 0.50
CA LEU A 195 11.09 -9.37 1.02
C LEU A 195 10.70 -7.93 0.68
N VAL A 196 11.60 -6.96 0.90
CA VAL A 196 11.38 -5.56 0.50
C VAL A 196 11.11 -5.48 -1.01
N ASP A 197 11.89 -6.19 -1.83
CA ASP A 197 11.69 -6.20 -3.29
C ASP A 197 10.32 -6.73 -3.70
N ARG A 198 9.83 -7.79 -3.03
CA ARG A 198 8.50 -8.36 -3.29
C ARG A 198 7.37 -7.41 -2.88
N VAL A 199 7.52 -6.72 -1.74
CA VAL A 199 6.54 -5.71 -1.29
C VAL A 199 6.42 -4.59 -2.34
N TYR A 200 7.54 -4.00 -2.73
CA TYR A 200 7.53 -2.93 -3.75
C TYR A 200 7.04 -3.42 -5.11
N ALA A 201 7.35 -4.66 -5.51
CA ALA A 201 6.82 -5.23 -6.75
C ALA A 201 5.28 -5.35 -6.73
N ALA A 202 4.69 -5.72 -5.58
CA ALA A 202 3.23 -5.77 -5.44
C ALA A 202 2.61 -4.37 -5.58
N PHE A 203 3.19 -3.34 -4.95
CA PHE A 203 2.72 -1.96 -5.09
C PHE A 203 2.89 -1.40 -6.50
N HIS A 204 4.00 -1.71 -7.18
CA HIS A 204 4.17 -1.38 -8.59
C HIS A 204 3.06 -2.00 -9.43
N SER A 205 2.80 -3.30 -9.25
CA SER A 205 1.75 -4.01 -10.01
C SER A 205 0.35 -3.45 -9.73
N MET A 206 0.07 -3.11 -8.47
CA MET A 206 -1.16 -2.43 -8.08
C MET A 206 -1.29 -1.08 -8.79
N PHE A 207 -0.27 -0.24 -8.72
CA PHE A 207 -0.33 1.13 -9.23
C PHE A 207 -0.33 1.17 -10.75
N ASP A 208 0.36 0.25 -11.42
CA ASP A 208 0.26 0.06 -12.87
C ASP A 208 -1.18 -0.22 -13.30
N GLY A 209 -1.88 -1.12 -12.59
CA GLY A 209 -3.29 -1.41 -12.83
C GLY A 209 -4.23 -0.24 -12.52
N LEU A 210 -3.91 0.56 -11.50
CA LEU A 210 -4.64 1.80 -11.21
C LEU A 210 -4.48 2.83 -12.35
N CYS A 211 -3.28 3.01 -12.92
CA CYS A 211 -3.04 3.92 -14.05
C CYS A 211 -3.79 3.47 -15.32
N ALA A 212 -3.73 2.18 -15.63
CA ALA A 212 -4.18 1.67 -16.94
C ALA A 212 -5.71 1.74 -17.15
N GLY A 213 -6.48 2.09 -16.11
CA GLY A 213 -7.94 2.18 -16.17
C GLY A 213 -8.65 0.82 -16.25
N PRO A 214 -10.00 0.78 -16.19
CA PRO A 214 -10.76 -0.45 -16.38
C PRO A 214 -10.56 -1.00 -17.81
N GLY A 215 -9.93 -2.17 -17.95
CA GLY A 215 -9.88 -2.91 -19.22
C GLY A 215 -8.54 -3.01 -19.95
N ALA A 216 -7.45 -2.44 -19.45
CA ALA A 216 -6.13 -2.57 -20.10
C ALA A 216 -5.60 -4.01 -20.19
N HIS A 217 -6.07 -4.91 -19.32
CA HIS A 217 -5.69 -6.32 -19.35
C HIS A 217 -6.21 -7.07 -20.59
N LEU A 218 -7.32 -6.62 -21.20
CA LEU A 218 -7.87 -7.20 -22.45
C LEU A 218 -6.95 -6.96 -23.65
N ALA A 219 -6.24 -5.82 -23.69
CA ALA A 219 -5.29 -5.52 -24.77
C ALA A 219 -4.02 -6.37 -24.67
N ALA A 220 -3.52 -6.61 -23.45
CA ALA A 220 -2.31 -7.41 -23.22
C ALA A 220 -2.52 -8.92 -23.47
N VAL A 221 -3.70 -9.46 -23.13
CA VAL A 221 -4.04 -10.88 -23.37
C VAL A 221 -4.41 -11.13 -24.84
N SER A 222 -5.14 -10.20 -25.47
CA SER A 222 -5.48 -10.31 -26.91
C SER A 222 -4.27 -10.13 -27.82
N GLY A 223 -3.30 -9.29 -27.43
CA GLY A 223 -2.03 -9.11 -28.16
C GLY A 223 -1.09 -10.31 -28.10
N ARG A 224 -1.12 -11.09 -27.01
CA ARG A 224 -0.37 -12.36 -26.91
C ARG A 224 -1.03 -13.51 -27.67
N ALA A 225 -2.36 -13.55 -27.74
CA ALA A 225 -3.09 -14.59 -28.48
C ALA A 225 -2.96 -14.46 -30.00
N MET A 226 -2.73 -13.25 -30.55
CA MET A 226 -2.51 -13.06 -31.99
C MET A 226 -1.09 -13.44 -32.48
N LEU A 227 -0.12 -13.61 -31.58
CA LEU A 227 1.27 -13.93 -31.95
C LEU A 227 1.61 -15.43 -31.85
N SER A 228 0.67 -16.32 -31.51
CA SER A 228 0.93 -17.78 -31.42
C SER A 228 0.17 -18.65 -32.42
N THR A 229 -0.37 -18.09 -33.51
CA THR A 229 -1.08 -18.86 -34.56
C THR A 229 -0.37 -18.89 -35.92
N HIS A 230 0.91 -18.49 -35.98
CA HIS A 230 1.76 -18.69 -37.17
C HIS A 230 3.09 -19.35 -36.79
N ALA A 231 3.06 -20.67 -36.61
CA ALA A 231 4.20 -21.57 -36.77
C ALA A 231 3.68 -22.97 -37.11
#